data_AF-A0A350PHD7-F1
#
_entry.id   AF-A0A350PHD7-F1
#
_cell.length_a   1.000
_cell.length_b   1.000
_cell.length_c   1.000
_cell.angle_alpha   90.00
_cell.angle_beta   90.00
_cell.angle_gamma   90.00
#
_symmetry.space_group_name_H-M   'P 1'
#
loop_
_entity.id
_entity.type
_entity.pdbx_description
1 polymer ?
#
loop_
_entity_poly.entity_id
_entity_poly.type
_entity_poly.pdbx_seq_one_letter_code
_entity_poly.pdbx_strand_id
1 'polypeptide(L)'
;MAVNFTSFKQYLVEEEKTVYFTFGRMNPPTAGHGLILNALSKKASHNPYRVYVSQTNDDKKNPLSYNEKVKYLRKMFPKQSRSIMMNTSVKDAWSAASAMHDEGFQNLVMVVGSDRVDEFDIRIKKYNGVKGKHGFYNFKTISVISAGQRDPDSEG
;
A
#
# COMPACT_ATOMS: atom_id res chain seq x y z
N MET A 1 4.69 -16.79 -31.94
CA MET A 1 4.69 -16.19 -30.59
C MET A 1 5.80 -16.86 -29.80
N ALA A 2 6.81 -16.10 -29.33
CA ALA A 2 7.88 -16.68 -28.54
C ALA A 2 7.38 -16.90 -27.10
N VAL A 3 7.40 -18.16 -26.64
CA VAL A 3 7.13 -18.48 -25.24
C VAL A 3 8.37 -18.06 -24.45
N ASN A 4 8.23 -17.00 -23.66
CA ASN A 4 9.33 -16.47 -22.87
C ASN A 4 9.39 -17.26 -21.56
N PHE A 5 10.35 -18.18 -21.45
CA PHE A 5 10.55 -18.96 -20.22
C PHE A 5 11.36 -18.15 -19.22
N THR A 6 10.72 -17.68 -18.15
CA THR A 6 11.39 -17.01 -17.04
C THR A 6 12.23 -18.02 -16.27
N SER A 7 13.54 -17.81 -16.17
CA SER A 7 14.43 -18.66 -15.36
C SER A 7 14.15 -18.49 -13.85
N PHE A 8 14.33 -19.55 -13.06
CA PHE A 8 14.16 -19.50 -11.59
C PHE A 8 14.98 -18.37 -10.94
N LYS A 9 16.20 -18.11 -11.43
CA LYS A 9 17.02 -16.99 -10.94
C LYS A 9 16.37 -15.63 -11.23
N GLN A 10 15.75 -15.48 -12.40
CA GLN A 10 15.04 -14.25 -12.74
C GLN A 10 13.77 -14.10 -11.91
N TYR A 11 13.04 -15.18 -11.65
CA TYR A 11 11.90 -15.18 -10.75
C TYR A 11 12.30 -14.72 -9.34
N LEU A 12 13.40 -15.25 -8.78
CA LEU A 12 13.91 -14.82 -7.47
C LEU A 12 14.30 -13.33 -7.45
N VAL A 13 14.96 -12.82 -8.50
CA VAL A 13 15.33 -11.40 -8.58
C VAL A 13 14.10 -10.50 -8.73
N GLU A 14 13.07 -10.95 -9.45
CA GLU A 14 11.80 -10.23 -9.57
C GLU A 14 11.03 -10.22 -8.25
N GLU A 15 11.04 -11.33 -7.52
CA GLU A 15 10.51 -11.43 -6.16
C GLU A 15 11.25 -10.45 -5.23
N GLU A 16 12.59 -10.45 -5.20
CA GLU A 16 13.41 -9.52 -4.40
C GLU A 16 13.15 -8.03 -4.67
N LYS A 17 12.61 -7.67 -5.84
CA LYS A 17 12.27 -6.29 -6.23
C LYS A 17 10.78 -5.98 -6.16
N THR A 18 10.00 -6.82 -5.48
CA THR A 18 8.58 -6.63 -5.26
C THR A 18 8.31 -6.01 -3.90
N VAL A 19 7.50 -4.95 -3.88
CA VAL A 19 7.01 -4.34 -2.64
C VAL A 19 5.50 -4.38 -2.57
N TYR A 20 5.00 -4.71 -1.39
CA TYR A 20 3.59 -4.70 -1.08
C TYR A 20 3.23 -3.45 -0.30
N PHE A 21 2.05 -2.88 -0.52
CA PHE A 21 1.63 -1.75 0.30
C PHE A 21 0.13 -1.61 0.47
N THR A 22 -0.26 -0.84 1.47
CA THR A 22 -1.62 -0.32 1.61
C THR A 22 -1.58 1.16 1.98
N PHE A 23 -2.65 1.87 1.64
CA PHE A 23 -2.85 3.27 1.94
C PHE A 23 -4.25 3.49 2.51
N GLY A 24 -4.38 4.22 3.63
CA GLY A 24 -5.68 4.49 4.24
C GLY A 24 -5.72 5.74 5.10
N ARG A 25 -6.93 6.21 5.45
CA ARG A 25 -7.09 7.35 6.37
C ARG A 25 -6.76 6.99 7.82
N MET A 26 -7.16 5.79 8.24
CA MET A 26 -6.91 5.23 9.58
C MET A 26 -7.35 6.18 10.70
N ASN A 27 -8.60 6.67 10.63
CA ASN A 27 -9.13 7.68 11.54
C ASN A 27 -10.51 7.30 12.13
N PRO A 28 -10.57 6.82 13.38
CA PRO A 28 -9.45 6.25 14.13
C PRO A 28 -9.04 4.88 13.55
N PRO A 29 -7.85 4.36 13.90
CA PRO A 29 -7.55 2.95 13.64
C PRO A 29 -8.54 2.03 14.36
N THR A 30 -8.94 0.94 13.70
CA THR A 30 -9.96 -0.01 14.19
C THR A 30 -9.52 -1.45 13.94
N ALA A 31 -10.22 -2.43 14.52
CA ALA A 31 -9.96 -3.85 14.28
C ALA A 31 -10.03 -4.23 12.79
N GLY A 32 -10.97 -3.63 12.03
CA GLY A 32 -11.09 -3.83 10.58
C GLY A 32 -9.86 -3.39 9.80
N HIS A 33 -9.17 -2.34 10.25
CA HIS A 33 -7.88 -1.95 9.67
C HIS A 33 -6.81 -3.02 9.94
N GLY A 34 -6.82 -3.63 11.13
CA GLY A 34 -5.96 -4.76 11.48
C GLY A 34 -6.08 -5.95 10.53
N LEU A 35 -7.28 -6.23 10.02
CA LEU A 35 -7.49 -7.29 9.01
C LEU A 35 -6.72 -6.99 7.72
N ILE A 36 -6.77 -5.75 7.24
CA ILE A 36 -6.02 -5.33 6.05
C ILE A 36 -4.52 -5.42 6.30
N LEU A 37 -4.03 -4.99 7.46
CA LEU A 37 -2.60 -5.04 7.80
C LEU A 37 -2.09 -6.48 7.92
N ASN A 38 -2.89 -7.37 8.49
CA ASN A 38 -2.58 -8.80 8.58
C ASN A 38 -2.62 -9.46 7.20
N ALA A 39 -3.61 -9.14 6.36
CA ALA A 39 -3.69 -9.65 5.00
C ALA A 39 -2.50 -9.16 4.16
N LEU A 40 -2.13 -7.89 4.30
CA LEU A 40 -0.96 -7.29 3.66
C LEU A 40 0.32 -8.04 4.06
N SER A 41 0.59 -8.23 5.35
CA SER A 41 1.81 -8.92 5.79
C SER A 41 1.84 -10.37 5.34
N LYS A 42 0.69 -11.07 5.35
CA LYS A 42 0.58 -12.45 4.86
C LYS A 42 0.84 -12.55 3.36
N LYS A 43 0.25 -11.65 2.56
CA LYS A 43 0.41 -11.62 1.10
C LYS A 43 1.82 -11.22 0.67
N ALA A 44 2.45 -10.34 1.43
CA ALA A 44 3.85 -9.98 1.21
C ALA A 44 4.79 -11.17 1.43
N SER A 45 4.46 -12.07 2.38
CA SER A 45 5.30 -13.21 2.74
C SER A 45 6.71 -12.74 3.13
N HIS A 46 7.74 -13.06 2.33
CA HIS A 46 9.13 -12.63 2.54
C HIS A 46 9.44 -11.27 1.90
N ASN A 47 8.54 -10.74 1.08
CA ASN A 47 8.74 -9.46 0.41
C ASN A 47 8.55 -8.28 1.38
N PRO A 48 9.25 -7.17 1.17
CA PRO A 48 9.03 -5.96 1.94
C PRO A 48 7.60 -5.46 1.74
N TYR A 49 7.02 -4.89 2.80
CA TYR A 49 5.76 -4.18 2.71
C TYR A 49 5.76 -2.85 3.47
N ARG A 50 4.85 -1.97 3.05
CA ARG A 50 4.71 -0.61 3.56
C ARG A 50 3.25 -0.29 3.87
N VAL A 51 3.03 0.42 4.96
CA VAL A 51 1.71 0.92 5.37
C VAL A 51 1.82 2.42 5.42
N TYR A 52 1.11 3.08 4.52
CA TYR A 52 1.02 4.53 4.46
C TYR A 52 -0.34 5.00 4.96
N VAL A 53 -0.37 6.13 5.66
CA VAL A 53 -1.61 6.73 6.13
C VAL A 53 -1.74 8.17 5.63
N SER A 54 -2.98 8.59 5.35
CA SER A 54 -3.26 9.94 4.89
C SER A 54 -2.81 10.97 5.91
N GLN A 55 -2.15 12.01 5.42
CA GLN A 55 -1.71 13.15 6.24
C GLN A 55 -2.82 14.18 6.47
N THR A 56 -3.93 14.10 5.73
CA THR A 56 -5.06 15.02 5.91
C THR A 56 -5.69 14.84 7.29
N ASN A 57 -6.18 15.93 7.87
CA ASN A 57 -6.99 15.96 9.10
C ASN A 57 -8.02 17.10 9.02
N ASP A 58 -9.15 16.95 9.71
CA ASP A 58 -10.19 17.96 9.89
C ASP A 58 -10.93 17.72 11.21
N ASP A 59 -11.38 18.78 11.87
CA ASP A 59 -11.89 18.70 13.25
C ASP A 59 -13.19 17.90 13.41
N LYS A 60 -13.89 17.56 12.32
CA LYS A 60 -15.21 16.93 12.37
C LYS A 60 -15.15 15.43 12.06
N LYS A 61 -14.58 15.05 10.92
CA LYS A 61 -14.61 13.69 10.39
C LYS A 61 -13.23 13.03 10.41
N ASN A 62 -12.16 13.82 10.56
CA ASN A 62 -10.79 13.32 10.50
C ASN A 62 -9.88 13.97 11.57
N PRO A 63 -10.26 13.96 12.86
CA PRO A 63 -9.63 14.81 13.87
C PRO A 63 -8.18 14.43 14.19
N LEU A 64 -7.76 13.19 13.93
CA LEU A 64 -6.41 12.76 14.29
C LEU A 64 -5.37 13.37 13.34
N SER A 65 -4.32 13.96 13.92
CA SER A 65 -3.15 14.38 13.17
C SER A 65 -2.42 13.18 12.56
N TYR A 66 -1.60 13.41 11.54
CA TYR A 66 -0.78 12.37 10.92
C TYR A 66 0.09 11.61 11.94
N ASN A 67 0.73 12.34 12.87
CA ASN A 67 1.58 11.75 13.90
C ASN A 67 0.78 10.87 14.86
N GLU A 68 -0.43 11.29 15.25
CA GLU A 68 -1.32 10.51 16.10
C GLU A 68 -1.79 9.23 15.40
N LYS A 69 -2.17 9.33 14.11
CA LYS A 69 -2.52 8.16 13.31
C LYS A 69 -1.41 7.13 13.29
N VAL A 70 -0.18 7.54 12.97
CA VAL A 70 0.99 6.64 12.96
C VAL A 70 1.25 6.07 14.35
N LYS A 71 1.19 6.90 15.40
CA LYS A 71 1.40 6.47 16.79
C LYS A 71 0.38 5.42 17.22
N TYR A 72 -0.90 5.67 17.02
CA TYR A 72 -1.96 4.75 17.42
C TYR A 72 -1.92 3.47 16.59
N LEU A 73 -1.68 3.55 15.28
CA LEU A 73 -1.58 2.38 14.43
C LEU A 73 -0.40 1.49 14.85
N ARG A 74 0.77 2.06 15.17
CA ARG A 74 1.92 1.31 15.71
C ARG A 74 1.65 0.69 17.08
N LYS A 75 0.90 1.37 17.95
CA LYS A 75 0.51 0.87 19.27
C LYS A 75 -0.49 -0.28 19.17
N MET A 76 -1.47 -0.18 18.27
CA MET A 76 -2.51 -1.20 18.08
C MET A 76 -2.01 -2.41 17.30
N PHE A 77 -1.06 -2.22 16.37
CA PHE A 77 -0.53 -3.25 15.47
C PHE A 77 1.00 -3.36 15.58
N PRO A 78 1.54 -3.78 16.75
CA PRO A 78 2.97 -3.80 17.00
C PRO A 78 3.75 -4.73 16.04
N LYS A 79 3.13 -5.81 15.56
CA LYS A 79 3.73 -6.75 14.59
C LYS A 79 4.04 -6.09 13.24
N GLN A 80 3.22 -5.11 12.83
CA GLN A 80 3.38 -4.37 11.58
C GLN A 80 4.04 -3.00 11.77
N SER A 81 4.39 -2.63 13.02
CA SER A 81 4.83 -1.28 13.38
C SER A 81 6.01 -0.76 12.56
N ARG A 82 6.98 -1.63 12.24
CA ARG A 82 8.17 -1.31 11.42
C ARG A 82 7.83 -0.99 9.97
N SER A 83 6.72 -1.52 9.46
CA SER A 83 6.24 -1.28 8.10
C SER A 83 5.30 -0.07 8.03
N ILE A 84 4.87 0.49 9.16
CA ILE A 84 4.09 1.73 9.20
C ILE A 84 5.03 2.91 8.98
N MET A 85 4.89 3.54 7.83
CA MET A 85 5.81 4.57 7.36
C MET A 85 5.45 5.94 7.89
N MET A 86 6.47 6.65 8.36
CA MET A 86 6.39 8.06 8.70
C MET A 86 7.17 8.83 7.63
N ASN A 87 6.47 9.27 6.59
CA ASN A 87 7.03 9.99 5.46
C ASN A 87 6.10 11.15 5.09
N THR A 88 6.53 12.37 5.42
CA THR A 88 5.76 13.61 5.20
C THR A 88 5.65 14.01 3.73
N SER A 89 6.43 13.40 2.83
CA SER A 89 6.30 13.62 1.38
C SER A 89 5.17 12.80 0.75
N VAL A 90 4.70 11.73 1.42
CA VAL A 90 3.67 10.82 0.90
C VAL A 90 2.28 11.29 1.32
N LYS A 91 1.55 11.93 0.41
CA LYS A 91 0.23 12.52 0.68
C LYS A 91 -0.94 11.63 0.25
N ASP A 92 -0.70 10.75 -0.71
CA ASP A 92 -1.68 9.86 -1.32
C ASP A 92 -1.04 8.54 -1.78
N ALA A 93 -1.85 7.61 -2.29
CA ALA A 93 -1.38 6.30 -2.74
C ALA A 93 -0.38 6.39 -3.92
N TRP A 94 -0.48 7.41 -4.77
CA TRP A 94 0.41 7.57 -5.93
C TRP A 94 1.77 8.13 -5.53
N SER A 95 1.82 9.06 -4.58
CA SER A 95 3.08 9.52 -3.98
C SER A 95 3.74 8.42 -3.15
N ALA A 96 2.97 7.51 -2.56
CA ALA A 96 3.53 6.28 -1.98
C ALA A 96 4.19 5.41 -3.06
N ALA A 97 3.51 5.24 -4.21
CA ALA A 97 4.05 4.51 -5.35
C ALA A 97 5.35 5.15 -5.88
N SER A 98 5.40 6.48 -6.02
CA SER A 98 6.63 7.22 -6.37
C SER A 98 7.74 6.98 -5.35
N ALA A 99 7.47 7.10 -4.05
CA ALA A 99 8.47 6.89 -3.01
C ALA A 99 9.06 5.47 -3.07
N MET A 100 8.22 4.45 -3.27
CA MET A 100 8.69 3.06 -3.41
C MET A 100 9.45 2.82 -4.72
N HIS A 101 9.06 3.50 -5.80
CA HIS A 101 9.83 3.45 -7.04
C HIS A 101 11.23 4.07 -6.86
N ASP A 102 11.32 5.18 -6.13
CA ASP A 102 12.58 5.84 -5.80
C ASP A 102 13.45 5.00 -4.85
N GLU A 103 12.85 4.15 -4.01
CA GLU A 103 13.54 3.11 -3.22
C GLU A 103 14.15 1.98 -4.10
N GLY A 104 13.81 1.92 -5.40
CA GLY A 104 14.37 0.96 -6.36
C GLY A 104 13.51 -0.27 -6.63
N PHE A 105 12.28 -0.33 -6.11
CA PHE A 105 11.35 -1.42 -6.39
C PHE A 105 10.90 -1.40 -7.86
N GLN A 106 10.79 -2.60 -8.44
CA GLN A 106 10.40 -2.76 -9.85
C GLN A 106 8.99 -3.30 -10.00
N ASN A 107 8.46 -3.95 -8.97
CA ASN A 107 7.13 -4.54 -8.95
C ASN A 107 6.35 -4.01 -7.75
N LEU A 108 5.10 -3.62 -7.98
CA LEU A 108 4.25 -3.00 -6.98
C LEU A 108 2.98 -3.83 -6.77
N VAL A 109 2.69 -4.17 -5.51
CA VAL A 109 1.44 -4.84 -5.15
C VAL A 109 0.67 -4.04 -4.12
N MET A 110 -0.48 -3.48 -4.51
CA MET A 110 -1.37 -2.78 -3.59
C MET A 110 -2.39 -3.75 -2.99
N VAL A 111 -2.54 -3.74 -1.67
CA VAL A 111 -3.55 -4.52 -0.95
C VAL A 111 -4.64 -3.58 -0.43
N VAL A 112 -5.88 -3.78 -0.88
CA VAL A 112 -7.02 -2.91 -0.58
C VAL A 112 -8.27 -3.71 -0.18
N GLY A 113 -9.30 -3.02 0.33
CA GLY A 113 -10.63 -3.63 0.48
C GLY A 113 -11.19 -4.11 -0.86
N SER A 114 -11.99 -5.17 -0.84
CA SER A 114 -12.54 -5.82 -2.04
C SER A 114 -13.34 -4.86 -2.92
N ASP A 115 -14.06 -3.92 -2.30
CA ASP A 115 -14.88 -2.90 -2.95
C ASP A 115 -14.09 -1.90 -3.79
N ARG A 116 -12.77 -1.77 -3.57
CA ARG A 116 -11.93 -0.76 -4.23
C ARG A 116 -10.87 -1.31 -5.17
N VAL A 117 -10.84 -2.63 -5.39
CA VAL A 117 -9.80 -3.27 -6.21
C VAL A 117 -9.77 -2.67 -7.61
N ASP A 118 -10.90 -2.66 -8.32
CA ASP A 118 -10.97 -2.19 -9.71
C ASP A 118 -10.69 -0.68 -9.81
N GLU A 119 -11.21 0.11 -8.86
CA GLU A 119 -10.98 1.55 -8.79
C GLU A 119 -9.49 1.87 -8.69
N PHE A 120 -8.79 1.20 -7.77
CA PHE A 120 -7.36 1.43 -7.57
C PHE A 120 -6.53 0.86 -8.70
N ASP A 121 -6.88 -0.31 -9.25
CA ASP A 121 -6.14 -0.95 -10.34
C ASP A 121 -6.08 -0.03 -11.56
N ILE A 122 -7.24 0.51 -11.96
CA ILE A 122 -7.33 1.46 -13.07
C ILE A 122 -6.51 2.71 -12.77
N ARG A 123 -6.71 3.32 -11.59
CA ARG A 123 -6.10 4.61 -11.26
C ARG A 123 -4.59 4.54 -11.09
N ILE A 124 -4.06 3.48 -10.47
CA ILE A 124 -2.62 3.35 -10.22
C ILE A 124 -1.88 2.99 -11.51
N LYS A 125 -2.46 2.17 -12.39
CA LYS A 125 -1.87 1.85 -13.69
C LYS A 125 -1.92 3.03 -14.65
N LYS A 126 -2.99 3.83 -14.60
CA LYS A 126 -3.15 5.03 -15.45
C LYS A 126 -1.98 6.02 -15.33
N TYR A 127 -1.39 6.17 -14.15
CA TYR A 127 -0.27 7.09 -13.94
C TYR A 127 1.12 6.41 -13.98
N ASN A 128 1.19 5.12 -14.30
CA ASN A 128 2.49 4.45 -14.46
C ASN A 128 3.23 5.01 -15.69
N GLY A 129 4.46 5.48 -15.49
CA GLY A 129 5.24 6.18 -16.51
C GLY A 129 4.84 7.65 -16.73
N VAL A 130 3.91 8.20 -15.94
CA VAL A 130 3.43 9.58 -16.06
C VAL A 130 3.95 10.41 -14.89
N LYS A 131 4.56 11.56 -15.18
CA LYS A 131 5.01 12.51 -14.14
C LYS A 131 3.88 13.46 -13.76
N GLY A 132 3.65 13.65 -12.46
CA GLY A 132 2.61 14.56 -11.96
C GLY A 132 2.89 15.09 -10.55
N LYS A 133 1.87 15.68 -9.91
CA LYS A 133 1.97 16.19 -8.52
C LYS A 133 2.31 15.08 -7.51
N HIS A 134 1.98 13.83 -7.84
CA HIS A 134 2.30 12.65 -7.05
C HIS A 134 3.74 12.17 -7.25
N GLY A 135 4.56 12.84 -8.07
CA GLY A 135 5.91 12.41 -8.42
C GLY A 135 5.93 11.65 -9.75
N PHE A 136 6.80 10.65 -9.84
CA PHE A 136 6.95 9.76 -10.98
C PHE A 136 7.19 8.35 -10.47
N TYR A 137 6.54 7.38 -11.11
CA TYR A 137 6.85 5.97 -10.93
C TYR A 137 6.70 5.25 -12.26
N ASN A 138 7.52 4.22 -12.48
CA ASN A 138 7.41 3.35 -13.64
C ASN A 138 7.75 1.91 -13.27
N PHE A 139 6.77 1.19 -12.72
CA PHE A 139 6.94 -0.21 -12.35
C PHE A 139 6.80 -1.12 -13.58
N LYS A 140 7.55 -2.22 -13.59
CA LYS A 140 7.41 -3.31 -14.57
C LYS A 140 6.05 -3.99 -14.43
N THR A 141 5.64 -4.24 -13.19
CA THR A 141 4.34 -4.82 -12.87
C THR A 141 3.66 -4.02 -11.77
N ILE A 142 2.34 -3.83 -11.92
CA ILE A 142 1.48 -3.30 -10.87
C ILE A 142 0.28 -4.22 -10.74
N SER A 143 0.05 -4.70 -9.52
CA SER A 143 -1.10 -5.53 -9.17
C SER A 143 -1.85 -4.91 -8.01
N VAL A 144 -3.17 -4.89 -8.09
CA VAL A 144 -4.03 -4.52 -6.97
C VAL A 144 -4.82 -5.76 -6.56
N ILE A 145 -4.70 -6.16 -5.29
CA ILE A 145 -5.31 -7.38 -4.78
C ILE A 145 -6.16 -7.10 -3.55
N SER A 146 -7.25 -7.84 -3.42
CA SER A 146 -8.14 -7.75 -2.26
C SER A 146 -7.46 -8.25 -0.98
N ALA A 147 -7.71 -7.57 0.14
CA ALA A 147 -7.40 -8.03 1.49
C ALA A 147 -8.37 -9.13 1.98
N GLY A 148 -9.50 -9.34 1.27
CA GLY A 148 -10.62 -10.19 1.66
C GLY A 148 -11.96 -9.42 1.62
N GLN A 149 -13.07 -10.14 1.80
CA GLN A 149 -14.35 -9.51 2.10
C GLN A 149 -14.36 -9.08 3.58
N ARG A 150 -14.86 -7.86 3.84
CA ARG A 150 -15.20 -7.43 5.21
C ARG A 150 -16.47 -8.15 5.63
N ASP A 151 -16.58 -8.49 6.91
CA ASP A 151 -17.90 -8.67 7.51
C ASP A 151 -18.66 -7.34 7.41
N PRO A 152 -19.94 -7.34 7.00
CA PRO A 152 -20.71 -6.17 6.59
C PRO A 152 -20.88 -5.06 7.65
N ASP A 153 -20.48 -5.28 8.91
CA ASP A 153 -20.64 -4.33 10.02
C ASP A 153 -19.48 -3.33 10.20
N SER A 154 -18.64 -3.12 9.20
CA SER A 154 -17.47 -2.24 9.31
C SER A 154 -17.66 -0.90 8.60
N GLU A 155 -18.63 -0.09 9.03
CA GLU A 155 -18.60 1.34 8.75
C GLU A 155 -17.46 1.99 9.55
N GLY A 156 -16.61 2.77 8.88
CA GLY A 156 -15.46 3.47 9.45
C GLY A 156 -15.27 4.82 8.80
#